data_AF-A0A8H7BYY4-F1
#
_entry.id   AF-A0A8H7BYY4-F1
#
_cell.length_a   1.000
_cell.length_b   1.000
_cell.length_c   1.000
_cell.angle_alpha   90.00
_cell.angle_beta   90.00
_cell.angle_gamma   90.00
#
_symmetry.space_group_name_H-M   'P 1'
#
loop_
_entity.id
_entity.type
_entity.pdbx_description
1 polymer ?
#
loop_
_entity_poly.entity_id
_entity_poly.type
_entity_poly.pdbx_seq_one_letter_code
_entity_poly.pdbx_strand_id
1 'polypeptide(L)'
;MPTTSHPLKNPDPHFMSTESLMDKNARHISLMVNKSQRRVLRRLEELSGDYSELSTIYKTMGVQETGPVANAIGQVREAATTSKHELRYMVDSMESEFFEHLQEYAQYTQTIKDILRYRRMKHIHLEMIAEALDSKRAQLRSLSKREDEALRLEAAMNQGDVPRSPSGAGYKMASEDEDEEDADIETRSIEDGFAAVETFPSKPGKENSSENIYYPSGASASAIRASHSRSKKWTSPRKFLNAMSFTLQGMIDTDPETTRRNEIRRLKNAIQELETAIITAKNDLALISENVLQDLEMFQRHKENDFRTMLIAFAKIHIRYCEKVLQEWWGVNDQIKAHAQRISDNTGAFTVVPDLYKGKVGLNAEEASHLMHELDWKVAVQELEQLTVQLRQAKYPQIGTIGFCMGGGLSLALASKLAETKHPLAAAITCYGTPPGDVFDVRTITKATPVQGHFGGLDKMKGFSDPAAADALEFQLFNNKGVEATIYRYPDQGHAFLNDNEWSIEQRKVLGFIDKKADPKKDEQSVRDLAWSRIYEFFSRHFSGHHVEGIEQDV
;
A
#
# COMPACT_ATOMS: atom_id res chain seq x y z
N MET A 1 -13.57 22.78 31.29
CA MET A 1 -13.60 21.36 30.92
C MET A 1 -12.42 20.69 31.60
N PRO A 2 -12.55 19.45 32.11
CA PRO A 2 -11.40 18.66 32.47
C PRO A 2 -10.51 18.44 31.24
N THR A 3 -9.20 18.43 31.44
CA THR A 3 -8.20 18.08 30.42
C THR A 3 -7.92 16.59 30.46
N THR A 4 -7.47 16.02 29.33
CA THR A 4 -7.15 14.57 29.22
C THR A 4 -5.94 14.15 30.05
N SER A 5 -5.23 15.12 30.63
CA SER A 5 -4.14 14.94 31.60
C SER A 5 -4.62 14.58 33.01
N HIS A 6 -5.91 14.68 33.32
CA HIS A 6 -6.43 14.16 34.58
C HIS A 6 -6.23 12.62 34.61
N PRO A 7 -5.66 12.06 35.69
CA PRO A 7 -5.63 10.61 35.86
C PRO A 7 -7.06 10.07 36.02
N LEU A 8 -7.30 8.88 35.49
CA LEU A 8 -8.51 8.10 35.82
C LEU A 8 -8.24 7.28 37.08
N LYS A 9 -9.23 7.17 37.97
CA LYS A 9 -9.13 6.34 39.18
C LYS A 9 -9.43 4.86 38.88
N ASN A 10 -10.40 4.60 38.00
CA ASN A 10 -10.81 3.25 37.60
C ASN A 10 -10.71 3.07 36.07
N PRO A 11 -9.53 3.20 35.46
CA PRO A 11 -9.38 3.10 34.02
C PRO A 11 -9.64 1.69 33.49
N ASP A 12 -10.23 1.64 32.31
CA ASP A 12 -10.52 0.42 31.56
C ASP A 12 -9.24 -0.10 30.85
N PRO A 13 -8.70 -1.28 31.20
CA PRO A 13 -7.43 -1.77 30.66
C PRO A 13 -7.43 -1.97 29.13
N HIS A 14 -8.58 -2.36 28.56
CA HIS A 14 -8.70 -2.59 27.11
C HIS A 14 -8.55 -1.27 26.35
N PHE A 15 -9.23 -0.21 26.82
CA PHE A 15 -9.12 1.10 26.22
C PHE A 15 -7.78 1.78 26.53
N MET A 16 -7.14 1.55 27.69
CA MET A 16 -5.77 2.03 27.95
C MET A 16 -4.76 1.46 26.94
N SER A 17 -4.83 0.15 26.68
CA SER A 17 -3.98 -0.52 25.69
C SER A 17 -4.24 0.04 24.29
N THR A 18 -5.52 0.20 23.93
CA THR A 18 -5.95 0.73 22.64
C THR A 18 -5.55 2.19 22.42
N GLU A 19 -5.71 3.06 23.42
CA GLU A 19 -5.22 4.45 23.41
C GLU A 19 -3.71 4.47 23.16
N SER A 20 -2.93 3.68 23.92
CA SER A 20 -1.47 3.60 23.75
C SER A 20 -1.04 3.12 22.36
N LEU A 21 -1.76 2.14 21.80
CA LEU A 21 -1.51 1.60 20.47
C LEU A 21 -1.82 2.64 19.38
N MET A 22 -2.99 3.28 19.43
CA MET A 22 -3.38 4.28 18.44
C MET A 22 -2.53 5.55 18.52
N ASP A 23 -2.08 5.96 19.72
CA ASP A 23 -1.11 7.06 19.86
C ASP A 23 0.27 6.71 19.27
N LYS A 24 0.69 5.43 19.27
CA LYS A 24 1.91 4.98 18.58
C LYS A 24 1.70 4.96 17.06
N ASN A 25 0.59 4.39 16.59
CA ASN A 25 0.27 4.27 15.17
C ASN A 25 0.12 5.65 14.49
N ALA A 26 -0.65 6.56 15.09
CA ALA A 26 -0.83 7.92 14.57
C ALA A 26 0.50 8.67 14.43
N ARG A 27 1.40 8.54 15.43
CA ARG A 27 2.75 9.11 15.37
C ARG A 27 3.59 8.47 14.27
N HIS A 28 3.55 7.15 14.11
CA HIS A 28 4.33 6.44 13.09
C HIS A 28 3.92 6.86 11.67
N ILE A 29 2.62 6.85 11.37
CA ILE A 29 2.10 7.22 10.04
C ILE A 29 2.40 8.70 9.74
N SER A 30 2.11 9.60 10.69
CA SER A 30 2.30 11.03 10.51
C SER A 30 3.78 11.45 10.35
N LEU A 31 4.69 10.88 11.15
CA LEU A 31 6.10 11.33 11.21
C LEU A 31 7.04 10.55 10.29
N MET A 32 6.85 9.23 10.15
CA MET A 32 7.75 8.37 9.37
C MET A 32 7.26 8.21 7.94
N VAL A 33 5.99 7.83 7.78
CA VAL A 33 5.42 7.44 6.48
C VAL A 33 5.18 8.66 5.59
N ASN A 34 4.33 9.60 6.01
CA ASN A 34 4.04 10.80 5.19
C ASN A 34 5.31 11.62 4.85
N LYS A 35 6.33 11.59 5.72
CA LYS A 35 7.61 12.29 5.53
C LYS A 35 8.63 11.50 4.70
N SER A 36 8.58 10.16 4.63
CA SER A 36 9.39 9.41 3.66
C SER A 36 8.78 9.55 2.27
N GLN A 37 7.47 9.38 2.14
CA GLN A 37 6.74 9.42 0.87
C GLN A 37 6.87 10.76 0.16
N ARG A 38 6.65 11.90 0.86
CA ARG A 38 6.86 13.25 0.28
C ARG A 38 8.33 13.56 -0.09
N ARG A 39 9.30 12.77 0.36
CA ARG A 39 10.70 12.84 -0.11
C ARG A 39 10.95 11.93 -1.31
N VAL A 40 10.31 10.75 -1.36
CA VAL A 40 10.37 9.84 -2.52
C VAL A 40 9.71 10.52 -3.73
N LEU A 41 8.47 11.00 -3.61
CA LEU A 41 7.77 11.76 -4.65
C LEU A 41 8.63 12.88 -5.21
N ARG A 42 9.05 13.81 -4.35
CA ARG A 42 9.87 14.95 -4.76
C ARG A 42 11.16 14.50 -5.46
N ARG A 43 11.82 13.44 -5.00
CA ARG A 43 13.07 12.99 -5.63
C ARG A 43 12.84 12.37 -7.02
N LEU A 44 11.67 11.78 -7.25
CA LEU A 44 11.24 11.30 -8.57
C LEU A 44 10.79 12.47 -9.48
N GLU A 45 10.13 13.49 -8.93
CA GLU A 45 9.83 14.74 -9.65
C GLU A 45 11.09 15.49 -10.05
N GLU A 46 12.05 15.67 -9.13
CA GLU A 46 13.38 16.24 -9.37
C GLU A 46 14.07 15.49 -10.51
N LEU A 47 14.10 14.16 -10.46
CA LEU A 47 14.71 13.32 -11.51
C LEU A 47 13.98 13.41 -12.86
N SER A 48 12.65 13.65 -12.88
CA SER A 48 11.91 13.92 -14.13
C SER A 48 12.26 15.31 -14.70
N GLY A 49 12.54 16.27 -13.83
CA GLY A 49 13.19 17.54 -14.16
C GLY A 49 14.57 17.33 -14.78
N ASP A 50 15.45 16.58 -14.11
CA ASP A 50 16.82 16.26 -14.56
C ASP A 50 16.79 15.64 -15.98
N TYR A 51 15.93 14.64 -16.24
CA TYR A 51 15.77 14.04 -17.58
C TYR A 51 15.18 15.02 -18.61
N SER A 52 14.33 15.97 -18.20
CA SER A 52 13.79 17.02 -19.07
C SER A 52 14.85 18.04 -19.48
N GLU A 53 15.73 18.41 -18.57
CA GLU A 53 16.86 19.30 -18.85
C GLU A 53 17.88 18.58 -19.75
N LEU A 54 18.21 17.32 -19.44
CA LEU A 54 19.11 16.48 -20.25
C LEU A 54 18.62 16.32 -21.70
N SER A 55 17.33 16.05 -21.90
CA SER A 55 16.70 16.04 -23.24
C SER A 55 16.82 17.42 -23.94
N THR A 56 16.65 18.52 -23.20
CA THR A 56 16.79 19.87 -23.75
C THR A 56 18.25 20.19 -24.14
N ILE A 57 19.23 19.74 -23.36
CA ILE A 57 20.67 19.88 -23.66
C ILE A 57 21.03 19.09 -24.91
N TYR A 58 20.70 17.79 -24.98
CA TYR A 58 20.99 16.98 -26.17
C TYR A 58 20.25 17.47 -27.42
N LYS A 59 19.02 17.98 -27.28
CA LYS A 59 18.31 18.65 -28.39
C LYS A 59 19.09 19.86 -28.93
N THR A 60 19.71 20.65 -28.06
CA THR A 60 20.52 21.82 -28.46
C THR A 60 21.85 21.41 -29.09
N MET A 61 22.54 20.41 -28.52
CA MET A 61 23.78 19.86 -29.10
C MET A 61 23.54 19.25 -30.50
N GLY A 62 22.46 18.48 -30.67
CA GLY A 62 22.12 17.82 -31.94
C GLY A 62 21.73 18.78 -33.08
N VAL A 63 21.54 20.07 -32.79
CA VAL A 63 21.34 21.14 -33.80
C VAL A 63 22.67 21.77 -34.26
N GLN A 64 23.74 21.60 -33.48
CA GLN A 64 25.09 22.10 -33.79
C GLN A 64 25.94 21.06 -34.54
N GLU A 65 25.62 19.77 -34.39
CA GLU A 65 26.31 18.64 -34.99
C GLU A 65 25.72 18.20 -36.34
N THR A 66 26.48 17.39 -37.10
CA THR A 66 26.01 16.80 -38.37
C THR A 66 26.42 15.33 -38.51
N GLY A 67 25.76 14.61 -39.44
CA GLY A 67 26.09 13.22 -39.73
C GLY A 67 25.80 12.26 -38.56
N PRO A 68 26.60 11.18 -38.38
CA PRO A 68 26.33 10.14 -37.38
C PRO A 68 26.26 10.66 -35.93
N VAL A 69 27.05 11.68 -35.58
CA VAL A 69 27.08 12.24 -34.22
C VAL A 69 25.74 12.89 -33.86
N ALA A 70 25.12 13.61 -34.80
CA ALA A 70 23.79 14.19 -34.60
C ALA A 70 22.69 13.12 -34.44
N ASN A 71 22.81 11.96 -35.11
CA ASN A 71 21.89 10.83 -34.95
C ASN A 71 22.00 10.22 -33.53
N ALA A 72 23.22 9.92 -33.07
CA ALA A 72 23.45 9.37 -31.73
C ALA A 72 22.97 10.33 -30.63
N ILE A 73 23.26 11.63 -30.75
CA ILE A 73 22.72 12.66 -29.84
C ILE A 73 21.18 12.69 -29.86
N GLY A 74 20.58 12.54 -31.05
CA GLY A 74 19.13 12.44 -31.21
C GLY A 74 18.51 11.23 -30.51
N GLN A 75 19.20 10.09 -30.45
CA GLN A 75 18.74 8.90 -29.74
C GLN A 75 18.85 9.05 -28.22
N VAL A 76 19.98 9.57 -27.70
CA VAL A 76 20.14 9.82 -26.25
C VAL A 76 19.12 10.86 -25.75
N ARG A 77 18.82 11.89 -26.57
CA ARG A 77 17.72 12.82 -26.34
C ARG A 77 16.38 12.09 -26.21
N GLU A 78 16.11 11.12 -27.09
CA GLU A 78 14.84 10.37 -27.08
C GLU A 78 14.74 9.46 -25.85
N ALA A 79 15.80 8.71 -25.53
CA ALA A 79 15.88 7.89 -24.32
C ALA A 79 15.65 8.72 -23.04
N ALA A 80 16.23 9.93 -22.94
CA ALA A 80 15.96 10.86 -21.84
C ALA A 80 14.50 11.36 -21.84
N THR A 81 13.88 11.53 -23.01
CA THR A 81 12.48 11.97 -23.15
C THR A 81 11.49 10.87 -22.73
N THR A 82 11.74 9.63 -23.11
CA THR A 82 10.98 8.45 -22.65
C THR A 82 11.15 8.24 -21.14
N SER A 83 12.39 8.32 -20.64
CA SER A 83 12.69 8.22 -19.20
C SER A 83 11.93 9.28 -18.39
N LYS A 84 11.92 10.53 -18.85
CA LYS A 84 11.10 11.61 -18.26
C LYS A 84 9.61 11.24 -18.22
N HIS A 85 9.06 10.75 -19.34
CA HIS A 85 7.64 10.48 -19.49
C HIS A 85 7.16 9.38 -18.53
N GLU A 86 7.81 8.22 -18.55
CA GLU A 86 7.42 7.07 -17.72
C GLU A 86 7.73 7.30 -16.23
N LEU A 87 8.80 8.04 -15.90
CA LEU A 87 9.06 8.45 -14.52
C LEU A 87 7.98 9.42 -14.00
N ARG A 88 7.47 10.32 -14.85
CA ARG A 88 6.35 11.19 -14.47
C ARG A 88 5.04 10.41 -14.37
N TYR A 89 4.76 9.50 -15.30
CA TYR A 89 3.60 8.61 -15.20
C TYR A 89 3.63 7.80 -13.89
N MET A 90 4.80 7.26 -13.52
CA MET A 90 4.98 6.56 -12.25
C MET A 90 4.64 7.46 -11.05
N VAL A 91 5.09 8.72 -11.04
CA VAL A 91 4.74 9.69 -9.99
C VAL A 91 3.22 9.90 -9.94
N ASP A 92 2.59 10.24 -11.06
CA ASP A 92 1.15 10.56 -11.14
C ASP A 92 0.28 9.34 -10.71
N SER A 93 0.66 8.10 -11.09
CA SER A 93 0.02 6.86 -10.62
C SER A 93 0.30 6.55 -9.14
N MET A 94 1.51 6.80 -8.63
CA MET A 94 1.82 6.59 -7.21
C MET A 94 1.06 7.56 -6.29
N GLU A 95 0.80 8.79 -6.74
CA GLU A 95 -0.05 9.75 -5.99
C GLU A 95 -1.47 9.20 -5.81
N SER A 96 -2.15 8.90 -6.91
CA SER A 96 -3.54 8.43 -6.90
C SER A 96 -3.73 7.02 -6.32
N GLU A 97 -2.98 6.01 -6.80
CA GLU A 97 -3.23 4.61 -6.44
C GLU A 97 -2.62 4.18 -5.09
N PHE A 98 -1.73 4.98 -4.49
CA PHE A 98 -1.04 4.61 -3.24
C PHE A 98 -0.99 5.73 -2.19
N PHE A 99 -0.59 6.96 -2.56
CA PHE A 99 -0.40 8.02 -1.56
C PHE A 99 -1.70 8.64 -1.04
N GLU A 100 -2.74 8.80 -1.89
CA GLU A 100 -4.07 9.23 -1.44
C GLU A 100 -4.66 8.24 -0.42
N HIS A 101 -4.72 6.95 -0.78
CA HIS A 101 -5.21 5.86 0.08
C HIS A 101 -4.50 5.80 1.45
N LEU A 102 -3.18 6.00 1.50
CA LEU A 102 -2.44 6.00 2.77
C LEU A 102 -2.61 7.31 3.55
N GLN A 103 -2.89 8.44 2.87
CA GLN A 103 -3.29 9.68 3.52
C GLN A 103 -4.69 9.58 4.14
N GLU A 104 -5.64 8.89 3.50
CA GLU A 104 -6.95 8.56 4.10
C GLU A 104 -6.77 7.70 5.36
N TYR A 105 -5.96 6.64 5.29
CA TYR A 105 -5.64 5.80 6.45
C TYR A 105 -5.01 6.61 7.61
N ALA A 106 -4.17 7.61 7.31
CA ALA A 106 -3.61 8.53 8.30
C ALA A 106 -4.70 9.41 8.96
N GLN A 107 -5.63 9.97 8.16
CA GLN A 107 -6.75 10.77 8.67
C GLN A 107 -7.70 9.91 9.54
N TYR A 108 -8.00 8.69 9.10
CA TYR A 108 -8.86 7.76 9.85
C TYR A 108 -8.22 7.37 11.19
N THR A 109 -6.91 7.08 11.21
CA THR A 109 -6.17 6.79 12.46
C THR A 109 -6.19 7.98 13.43
N GLN A 110 -6.07 9.21 12.93
CA GLN A 110 -6.20 10.42 13.76
C GLN A 110 -7.64 10.61 14.27
N THR A 111 -8.64 10.23 13.46
CA THR A 111 -10.07 10.30 13.85
C THR A 111 -10.40 9.34 14.99
N ILE A 112 -9.99 8.06 14.90
CA ILE A 112 -10.10 7.11 16.03
C ILE A 112 -9.51 7.70 17.31
N LYS A 113 -8.30 8.27 17.21
CA LYS A 113 -7.58 8.85 18.35
C LYS A 113 -8.35 10.00 19.02
N ASP A 114 -8.98 10.88 18.26
CA ASP A 114 -9.77 11.98 18.84
C ASP A 114 -11.13 11.49 19.40
N ILE A 115 -11.72 10.41 18.87
CA ILE A 115 -12.90 9.77 19.48
C ILE A 115 -12.53 9.04 20.79
N LEU A 116 -11.41 8.31 20.84
CA LEU A 116 -10.86 7.72 22.07
C LEU A 116 -10.59 8.80 23.14
N ARG A 117 -9.97 9.91 22.74
CA ARG A 117 -9.77 11.09 23.60
C ARG A 117 -11.09 11.64 24.15
N TYR A 118 -12.14 11.70 23.33
CA TYR A 118 -13.47 12.14 23.76
C TYR A 118 -14.12 11.15 24.75
N ARG A 119 -14.02 9.83 24.52
CA ARG A 119 -14.42 8.80 25.51
C ARG A 119 -13.71 9.02 26.84
N ARG A 120 -12.39 9.23 26.83
CA ARG A 120 -11.60 9.49 28.04
C ARG A 120 -12.06 10.75 28.78
N MET A 121 -12.39 11.83 28.07
CA MET A 121 -12.97 13.03 28.68
C MET A 121 -14.35 12.78 29.32
N LYS A 122 -15.19 11.94 28.70
CA LYS A 122 -16.47 11.50 29.30
C LYS A 122 -16.26 10.64 30.55
N HIS A 123 -15.25 9.78 30.55
CA HIS A 123 -14.93 8.95 31.72
C HIS A 123 -14.43 9.81 32.90
N ILE A 124 -13.50 10.76 32.66
CA ILE A 124 -13.06 11.72 33.68
C ILE A 124 -14.26 12.51 34.24
N HIS A 125 -15.19 12.94 33.38
CA HIS A 125 -16.39 13.65 33.82
C HIS A 125 -17.31 12.79 34.69
N LEU A 126 -17.44 11.49 34.40
CA LEU A 126 -18.19 10.54 35.23
C LEU A 126 -17.55 10.38 36.62
N GLU A 127 -16.22 10.23 36.70
CA GLU A 127 -15.51 10.15 37.99
C GLU A 127 -15.67 11.44 38.81
N MET A 128 -15.51 12.62 38.17
CA MET A 128 -15.73 13.91 38.85
C MET A 128 -17.16 14.08 39.40
N ILE A 129 -18.18 13.57 38.70
CA ILE A 129 -19.57 13.59 39.20
C ILE A 129 -19.73 12.64 40.39
N ALA A 130 -19.13 11.45 40.36
CA ALA A 130 -19.15 10.50 41.47
C ALA A 130 -18.48 11.08 42.73
N GLU A 131 -17.32 11.71 42.58
CA GLU A 131 -16.60 12.37 43.68
C GLU A 131 -17.38 13.53 44.29
N ALA A 132 -18.01 14.36 43.44
CA ALA A 132 -18.89 15.43 43.91
C ALA A 132 -20.11 14.89 44.67
N LEU A 133 -20.71 13.79 44.18
CA LEU A 133 -21.85 13.12 44.80
C LEU A 133 -21.49 12.55 46.17
N ASP A 134 -20.37 11.81 46.28
CA ASP A 134 -19.97 11.19 47.54
C ASP A 134 -19.44 12.21 48.55
N SER A 135 -18.80 13.29 48.09
CA SER A 135 -18.48 14.47 48.93
C SER A 135 -19.75 15.14 49.48
N LYS A 136 -20.78 15.36 48.65
CA LYS A 136 -22.05 15.94 49.10
C LYS A 136 -22.82 15.00 50.04
N ARG A 137 -22.79 13.69 49.80
CA ARG A 137 -23.32 12.68 50.73
C ARG A 137 -22.56 12.65 52.05
N ALA A 138 -21.23 12.83 52.05
CA ALA A 138 -20.44 12.93 53.27
C ALA A 138 -20.77 14.20 54.07
N GLN A 139 -20.91 15.34 53.40
CA GLN A 139 -21.35 16.60 54.02
C GLN A 139 -22.75 16.45 54.65
N LEU A 140 -23.69 15.84 53.94
CA LEU A 140 -25.04 15.56 54.47
C LEU A 140 -24.99 14.62 55.69
N ARG A 141 -24.21 13.52 55.65
CA ARG A 141 -24.03 12.64 56.81
C ARG A 141 -23.45 13.36 58.02
N SER A 142 -22.45 14.23 57.82
CA SER A 142 -21.84 15.05 58.88
C SER A 142 -22.82 16.05 59.50
N LEU A 143 -23.70 16.65 58.69
CA LEU A 143 -24.71 17.59 59.17
C LEU A 143 -25.87 16.88 59.88
N SER A 144 -26.38 15.77 59.35
CA SER A 144 -27.43 15.00 60.02
C SER A 144 -26.95 14.34 61.32
N LYS A 145 -25.70 13.86 61.41
CA LYS A 145 -25.14 13.40 62.70
C LYS A 145 -25.14 14.51 63.75
N ARG A 146 -24.81 15.75 63.36
CA ARG A 146 -24.87 16.93 64.23
C ARG A 146 -26.30 17.39 64.54
N GLU A 147 -27.27 17.12 63.65
CA GLU A 147 -28.70 17.32 63.91
C GLU A 147 -29.19 16.31 64.96
N ASP A 148 -28.88 15.01 64.82
CA ASP A 148 -29.19 13.96 65.79
C ASP A 148 -28.54 14.23 67.17
N GLU A 149 -27.30 14.71 67.20
CA GLU A 149 -26.58 15.06 68.42
C GLU A 149 -27.17 16.30 69.11
N ALA A 150 -27.52 17.34 68.35
CA ALA A 150 -28.18 18.53 68.89
C ALA A 150 -29.57 18.19 69.47
N LEU A 151 -30.38 17.39 68.77
CA LEU A 151 -31.70 16.95 69.25
C LEU A 151 -31.61 16.07 70.51
N ARG A 152 -30.55 15.26 70.65
CA ARG A 152 -30.28 14.50 71.89
C ARG A 152 -29.92 15.41 73.06
N LEU A 153 -29.09 16.43 72.82
CA LEU A 153 -28.72 17.41 73.85
C LEU A 153 -29.92 18.27 74.27
N GLU A 154 -30.75 18.71 73.33
CA GLU A 154 -32.00 19.43 73.62
C GLU A 154 -32.98 18.56 74.41
N ALA A 155 -33.16 17.28 74.02
CA ALA A 155 -34.00 16.34 74.76
C ALA A 155 -33.49 16.09 76.19
N ALA A 156 -32.17 16.05 76.40
CA ALA A 156 -31.57 15.94 77.74
C ALA A 156 -31.76 17.22 78.57
N MET A 157 -31.61 18.40 77.97
CA MET A 157 -31.86 19.69 78.63
C MET A 157 -33.34 19.83 79.05
N ASN A 158 -34.27 19.43 78.18
CA ASN A 158 -35.70 19.42 78.48
C ASN A 158 -36.13 18.33 79.49
N GLN A 159 -35.22 17.46 79.94
CA GLN A 159 -35.45 16.48 81.01
C GLN A 159 -34.68 16.80 82.32
N GLY A 160 -33.96 17.93 82.36
CA GLY A 160 -33.13 18.34 83.51
C GLY A 160 -33.82 19.31 84.48
N ASP A 161 -34.52 18.78 85.49
CA ASP A 161 -34.88 19.55 86.69
C ASP A 161 -33.62 19.86 87.55
N VAL A 162 -33.69 20.85 88.45
CA VAL A 162 -32.52 21.41 89.14
C VAL A 162 -32.44 21.01 90.64
N PRO A 163 -31.45 20.18 91.03
CA PRO A 163 -30.96 20.11 92.40
C PRO A 163 -29.87 21.16 92.68
N ARG A 164 -29.92 21.78 93.86
CA ARG A 164 -28.87 22.71 94.34
C ARG A 164 -27.52 22.00 94.54
N SER A 165 -26.44 22.75 94.33
CA SER A 165 -25.10 22.41 94.82
C SER A 165 -25.05 22.31 96.34
N PRO A 166 -24.12 21.49 96.87
CA PRO A 166 -23.27 21.86 98.00
C PRO A 166 -21.80 21.96 97.57
N SER A 167 -21.08 22.91 98.16
CA SER A 167 -19.63 23.09 97.97
C SER A 167 -18.83 22.16 98.90
N GLY A 168 -17.75 21.53 98.40
CA GLY A 168 -16.90 20.69 99.25
C GLY A 168 -15.70 20.01 98.57
N ALA A 169 -14.51 20.62 98.71
CA ALA A 169 -13.16 20.05 98.72
C ALA A 169 -12.81 18.74 97.93
N GLY A 170 -12.01 18.90 96.87
CA GLY A 170 -10.55 18.61 96.94
C GLY A 170 -10.01 17.18 96.69
N TYR A 171 -9.20 17.04 95.61
CA TYR A 171 -8.33 15.90 95.26
C TYR A 171 -9.07 14.59 94.88
N LYS A 172 -8.48 13.65 94.11
CA LYS A 172 -7.07 13.44 93.69
C LYS A 172 -6.97 12.84 92.28
N MET A 173 -5.76 12.75 91.73
CA MET A 173 -5.44 12.18 90.40
C MET A 173 -5.77 10.69 90.27
N ALA A 174 -6.10 10.28 89.04
CA ALA A 174 -5.63 9.04 88.40
C ALA A 174 -5.24 9.41 86.95
N SER A 175 -4.13 8.87 86.45
CA SER A 175 -3.55 9.22 85.14
C SER A 175 -2.75 8.06 84.57
N GLU A 176 -3.22 7.54 83.44
CA GLU A 176 -2.62 6.59 82.49
C GLU A 176 -3.61 6.65 81.30
N ASP A 177 -3.35 7.38 80.20
CA ASP A 177 -2.33 7.19 79.16
C ASP A 177 -2.75 6.11 78.14
N GLU A 178 -3.31 6.55 77.00
CA GLU A 178 -3.30 5.84 75.71
C GLU A 178 -3.42 6.91 74.59
N ASP A 179 -2.60 6.81 73.54
CA ASP A 179 -2.32 7.91 72.60
C ASP A 179 -3.29 8.01 71.41
N GLU A 180 -3.73 9.23 71.07
CA GLU A 180 -4.15 9.60 69.69
C GLU A 180 -3.36 10.85 69.24
N GLU A 181 -2.75 10.80 68.05
CA GLU A 181 -1.89 11.88 67.53
C GLU A 181 -2.71 13.09 67.04
N ASP A 182 -2.38 14.29 67.52
CA ASP A 182 -2.96 15.55 67.03
C ASP A 182 -2.66 15.78 65.54
N ALA A 183 -3.71 15.88 64.73
CA ALA A 183 -3.64 16.25 63.33
C ALA A 183 -4.28 17.62 63.08
N ASP A 184 -3.48 18.69 63.19
CA ASP A 184 -3.86 20.07 62.86
C ASP A 184 -4.34 20.19 61.41
N ILE A 185 -5.65 20.14 61.17
CA ILE A 185 -6.25 20.47 59.88
C ILE A 185 -6.38 22.00 59.78
N GLU A 186 -5.25 22.67 59.50
CA GLU A 186 -5.25 24.05 59.04
C GLU A 186 -6.20 24.21 57.84
N THR A 187 -7.14 25.16 57.93
CA THR A 187 -8.00 25.54 56.79
C THR A 187 -7.23 26.34 55.75
N ARG A 188 -6.33 25.66 55.00
CA ARG A 188 -5.59 26.26 53.89
C ARG A 188 -6.52 26.48 52.69
N SER A 189 -6.76 27.74 52.35
CA SER A 189 -7.41 28.09 51.08
C SER A 189 -6.53 27.67 49.91
N ILE A 190 -7.05 26.86 49.00
CA ILE A 190 -6.36 26.50 47.74
C ILE A 190 -6.76 27.52 46.67
N GLU A 191 -6.39 28.77 46.91
CA GLU A 191 -6.39 29.87 45.93
C GLU A 191 -4.96 30.36 45.69
N ASP A 192 -4.09 29.48 45.20
CA ASP A 192 -3.00 29.91 44.31
C ASP A 192 -2.49 28.75 43.44
N GLY A 193 -2.03 29.04 42.22
CA GLY A 193 -1.53 27.99 41.31
C GLY A 193 -1.62 28.22 39.80
N PHE A 194 -2.06 29.39 39.32
CA PHE A 194 -1.99 29.73 37.89
C PHE A 194 -1.64 31.21 37.65
N ALA A 195 -0.35 31.50 37.58
CA ALA A 195 0.21 32.76 37.12
C ALA A 195 1.36 32.51 36.12
N ALA A 196 1.69 33.53 35.31
CA ALA A 196 2.73 33.55 34.28
C ALA A 196 2.57 32.55 33.10
N VAL A 197 2.06 33.07 31.97
CA VAL A 197 2.87 33.37 30.76
C VAL A 197 2.22 34.58 30.08
N GLU A 198 3.01 35.37 29.36
CA GLU A 198 2.70 36.77 29.03
C GLU A 198 1.80 36.99 27.80
N THR A 199 1.22 38.19 27.73
CA THR A 199 0.42 38.69 26.61
C THR A 199 1.27 39.26 25.48
N PHE A 200 0.91 39.04 24.21
CA PHE A 200 1.07 40.02 23.10
C PHE A 200 0.12 39.68 21.91
N PRO A 201 -0.07 40.55 20.89
CA PRO A 201 -1.44 40.98 20.56
C PRO A 201 -2.07 40.34 19.31
N SER A 202 -3.41 40.38 19.28
CA SER A 202 -4.25 40.04 18.14
C SER A 202 -4.17 41.05 16.98
N LYS A 203 -4.24 40.55 15.73
CA LYS A 203 -4.70 41.32 14.55
C LYS A 203 -5.78 40.54 13.78
N PRO A 204 -6.77 41.22 13.16
CA PRO A 204 -7.88 40.57 12.45
C PRO A 204 -7.54 40.22 10.98
N GLY A 205 -8.19 39.22 10.39
CA GLY A 205 -7.80 38.70 9.07
C GLY A 205 -8.79 37.82 8.30
N LYS A 206 -9.97 38.36 7.93
CA LYS A 206 -10.81 37.96 6.77
C LYS A 206 -11.47 36.56 6.73
N GLU A 207 -12.34 36.41 5.74
CA GLU A 207 -13.31 35.33 5.53
C GLU A 207 -12.97 34.45 4.30
N ASN A 208 -13.78 33.40 4.11
CA ASN A 208 -13.97 32.60 2.89
C ASN A 208 -12.81 31.73 2.36
N SER A 209 -12.97 30.42 2.58
CA SER A 209 -13.16 29.47 1.47
C SER A 209 -13.98 28.28 1.97
N SER A 210 -14.93 27.80 1.16
CA SER A 210 -15.74 26.61 1.45
C SER A 210 -15.39 25.52 0.45
N GLU A 211 -14.33 24.76 0.73
CA GLU A 211 -13.94 23.63 -0.11
C GLU A 211 -14.92 22.47 0.05
N ASN A 212 -15.41 21.96 -1.07
CA ASN A 212 -16.49 20.98 -1.14
C ASN A 212 -15.89 19.57 -1.11
N ILE A 213 -15.49 19.12 0.08
CA ILE A 213 -14.83 17.81 0.27
C ILE A 213 -15.82 16.68 -0.05
N TYR A 214 -15.47 15.86 -1.02
CA TYR A 214 -16.13 14.59 -1.34
C TYR A 214 -15.57 13.49 -0.41
N TYR A 215 -16.43 12.68 0.21
CA TYR A 215 -16.04 11.69 1.21
C TYR A 215 -16.38 10.26 0.74
N PRO A 216 -15.46 9.29 0.86
CA PRO A 216 -15.75 7.88 0.61
C PRO A 216 -16.83 7.32 1.56
N SER A 217 -17.62 6.37 1.05
CA SER A 217 -18.84 5.85 1.69
C SER A 217 -18.62 4.88 2.87
N GLY A 218 -17.37 4.63 3.29
CA GLY A 218 -17.03 3.60 4.29
C GLY A 218 -17.14 4.02 5.76
N ALA A 219 -17.12 5.32 6.06
CA ALA A 219 -17.23 5.81 7.44
C ALA A 219 -18.69 5.98 7.86
N SER A 220 -19.08 5.45 9.03
CA SER A 220 -20.45 5.56 9.50
C SER A 220 -20.85 7.04 9.67
N ALA A 221 -21.93 7.46 9.01
CA ALA A 221 -22.42 8.84 9.09
C ALA A 221 -22.88 9.24 10.51
N SER A 222 -22.94 8.27 11.44
CA SER A 222 -23.11 8.41 12.88
C SER A 222 -21.89 9.05 13.55
N ALA A 223 -20.68 8.48 13.33
CA ALA A 223 -19.44 8.97 13.93
C ALA A 223 -19.11 10.40 13.46
N ILE A 224 -19.30 10.67 12.17
CA ILE A 224 -19.13 12.02 11.58
C ILE A 224 -20.11 13.03 12.20
N ARG A 225 -21.34 12.62 12.53
CA ARG A 225 -22.32 13.50 13.19
C ARG A 225 -21.93 13.85 14.63
N ALA A 226 -21.20 12.97 15.30
CA ALA A 226 -20.66 13.21 16.64
C ALA A 226 -19.45 14.16 16.64
N SER A 227 -18.60 14.13 15.61
CA SER A 227 -17.49 15.09 15.48
C SER A 227 -17.96 16.47 14.98
N HIS A 228 -18.94 16.52 14.06
CA HIS A 228 -19.49 17.76 13.52
C HIS A 228 -20.53 18.47 14.39
N SER A 229 -20.84 17.99 15.61
CA SER A 229 -21.76 18.68 16.54
C SER A 229 -21.13 19.92 17.20
N ARG A 230 -20.65 20.86 16.39
CA ARG A 230 -19.89 22.05 16.79
C ARG A 230 -20.81 23.10 17.42
N SER A 231 -21.03 22.95 18.72
CA SER A 231 -21.65 23.93 19.63
C SER A 231 -23.04 24.45 19.26
N LYS A 232 -24.09 23.73 19.69
CA LYS A 232 -25.10 24.43 20.50
C LYS A 232 -24.40 24.90 21.78
N LYS A 233 -24.46 26.19 22.09
CA LYS A 233 -23.72 26.81 23.21
C LYS A 233 -24.28 26.36 24.57
N TRP A 234 -23.94 25.16 25.02
CA TRP A 234 -24.21 24.76 26.41
C TRP A 234 -23.33 25.59 27.36
N THR A 235 -23.94 26.18 28.38
CA THR A 235 -23.23 27.03 29.33
C THR A 235 -22.35 26.21 30.25
N SER A 236 -21.07 26.54 30.28
CA SER A 236 -20.05 25.92 31.14
C SER A 236 -20.50 25.76 32.61
N PRO A 237 -20.19 24.63 33.28
CA PRO A 237 -20.39 24.45 34.72
C PRO A 237 -19.80 25.55 35.61
N ARG A 238 -18.86 26.37 35.09
CA ARG A 238 -18.40 27.60 35.78
C ARG A 238 -19.56 28.57 36.10
N LYS A 239 -20.66 28.56 35.34
CA LYS A 239 -21.87 29.35 35.70
C LYS A 239 -22.61 28.81 36.92
N PHE A 240 -22.45 27.53 37.28
CA PHE A 240 -23.04 26.94 38.48
C PHE A 240 -22.17 27.21 39.73
N LEU A 241 -20.85 27.30 39.54
CA LEU A 241 -19.89 27.61 40.61
C LEU A 241 -19.81 29.11 40.93
N ASN A 242 -19.83 29.99 39.92
CA ASN A 242 -19.78 31.45 40.11
C ASN A 242 -21.14 32.09 40.47
N ALA A 243 -22.17 31.30 40.79
CA ALA A 243 -23.49 31.78 41.19
C ALA A 243 -23.61 32.10 42.71
N MET A 244 -22.48 32.32 43.40
CA MET A 244 -22.41 32.59 44.84
C MET A 244 -21.34 33.62 45.21
N SER A 245 -21.52 34.88 44.78
CA SER A 245 -20.62 35.98 45.21
C SER A 245 -21.34 37.28 45.58
N PHE A 246 -22.65 37.25 45.81
CA PHE A 246 -23.43 38.44 46.22
C PHE A 246 -24.57 38.08 47.18
N THR A 247 -24.31 38.18 48.48
CA THR A 247 -25.14 38.88 49.49
C THR A 247 -24.47 38.80 50.87
N LEU A 248 -23.35 39.49 51.02
CA LEU A 248 -22.75 39.76 52.34
C LEU A 248 -23.11 41.19 52.76
N GLN A 249 -24.35 41.38 53.23
CA GLN A 249 -24.74 42.40 54.22
C GLN A 249 -26.19 42.10 54.68
N GLY A 250 -26.36 41.64 55.92
CA GLY A 250 -27.65 41.11 56.36
C GLY A 250 -27.68 40.51 57.77
N MET A 251 -27.08 41.19 58.75
CA MET A 251 -27.47 41.03 60.16
C MET A 251 -28.99 41.29 60.29
N ILE A 252 -29.77 40.61 61.14
CA ILE A 252 -29.47 39.93 62.41
C ILE A 252 -30.47 38.78 62.64
N ASP A 253 -30.17 37.88 63.58
CA ASP A 253 -31.09 36.88 64.17
C ASP A 253 -31.94 36.05 63.17
N THR A 254 -31.32 35.02 62.60
CA THR A 254 -32.05 33.88 62.02
C THR A 254 -31.72 32.63 62.82
N ASP A 255 -32.75 31.98 63.34
CA ASP A 255 -32.68 30.77 64.15
C ASP A 255 -31.69 29.75 63.54
N PRO A 256 -30.65 29.31 64.29
CA PRO A 256 -29.63 28.39 63.79
C PRO A 256 -30.21 27.03 63.37
N GLU A 257 -31.40 26.62 63.84
CA GLU A 257 -32.16 25.50 63.29
C GLU A 257 -32.54 25.74 61.83
N THR A 258 -33.14 26.89 61.51
CA THR A 258 -33.65 27.20 60.17
C THR A 258 -32.52 27.24 59.13
N THR A 259 -31.37 27.81 59.50
CA THR A 259 -30.17 27.84 58.66
C THR A 259 -29.64 26.43 58.39
N ARG A 260 -29.52 25.57 59.41
CA ARG A 260 -29.12 24.16 59.26
C ARG A 260 -30.12 23.36 58.39
N ARG A 261 -31.42 23.50 58.64
CA ARG A 261 -32.49 22.82 57.86
C ARG A 261 -32.49 23.25 56.39
N ASN A 262 -32.24 24.53 56.12
CA ASN A 262 -32.10 25.05 54.75
C ASN A 262 -30.85 24.50 54.05
N GLU A 263 -29.71 24.38 54.73
CA GLU A 263 -28.50 23.75 54.19
C GLU A 263 -28.73 22.26 53.89
N ILE A 264 -29.33 21.52 54.82
CA ILE A 264 -29.68 20.10 54.64
C ILE A 264 -30.62 19.90 53.45
N ARG A 265 -31.64 20.74 53.29
CA ARG A 265 -32.53 20.74 52.10
C ARG A 265 -31.75 21.01 50.82
N ARG A 266 -30.85 21.98 50.83
CA ARG A 266 -30.01 22.33 49.67
C ARG A 266 -29.07 21.19 49.27
N LEU A 267 -28.47 20.50 50.24
CA LEU A 267 -27.63 19.33 49.99
C LEU A 267 -28.43 18.15 49.44
N LYS A 268 -29.62 17.88 49.97
CA LYS A 268 -30.53 16.83 49.44
C LYS A 268 -30.90 17.10 47.97
N ASN A 269 -31.25 18.33 47.61
CA ASN A 269 -31.50 18.72 46.22
C ASN A 269 -30.25 18.52 45.33
N ALA A 270 -29.09 18.99 45.76
CA ALA A 270 -27.84 18.86 45.00
C ALA A 270 -27.40 17.39 44.79
N ILE A 271 -27.68 16.52 45.77
CA ILE A 271 -27.49 15.07 45.65
C ILE A 271 -28.41 14.49 44.57
N GLN A 272 -29.70 14.85 44.56
CA GLN A 272 -30.66 14.39 43.55
C GLN A 272 -30.29 14.84 42.12
N GLU A 273 -29.79 16.07 41.97
CA GLU A 273 -29.26 16.58 40.70
C GLU A 273 -28.03 15.77 40.24
N LEU A 274 -27.09 15.49 41.14
CA LEU A 274 -25.89 14.68 40.86
C LEU A 274 -26.20 13.21 40.59
N GLU A 275 -27.22 12.63 41.25
CA GLU A 275 -27.71 11.28 40.99
C GLU A 275 -28.39 11.16 39.61
N THR A 276 -29.05 12.22 39.14
CA THR A 276 -29.56 12.30 37.77
C THR A 276 -28.42 12.45 36.76
N ALA A 277 -27.41 13.28 37.08
CA ALA A 277 -26.25 13.51 36.25
C ALA A 277 -25.36 12.26 36.10
N ILE A 278 -25.15 11.47 37.17
CA ILE A 278 -24.30 10.27 37.11
C ILE A 278 -24.93 9.16 36.27
N ILE A 279 -26.26 9.01 36.27
CA ILE A 279 -26.97 8.08 35.39
C ILE A 279 -26.80 8.50 33.93
N THR A 280 -27.00 9.78 33.64
CA THR A 280 -26.79 10.34 32.28
C THR A 280 -25.35 10.14 31.80
N ALA A 281 -24.36 10.44 32.64
CA ALA A 281 -22.94 10.29 32.33
C ALA A 281 -22.51 8.83 32.12
N LYS A 282 -23.11 7.87 32.85
CA LYS A 282 -22.90 6.43 32.63
C LYS A 282 -23.45 5.98 31.28
N ASN A 283 -24.67 6.40 30.94
CA ASN A 283 -25.31 6.03 29.67
C ASN A 283 -24.57 6.62 28.46
N ASP A 284 -24.15 7.90 28.55
CA ASP A 284 -23.26 8.54 27.59
C ASP A 284 -21.96 7.75 27.38
N LEU A 285 -21.28 7.37 28.47
CA LEU A 285 -20.01 6.66 28.41
C LEU A 285 -20.17 5.24 27.84
N ALA A 286 -21.25 4.53 28.18
CA ALA A 286 -21.55 3.22 27.65
C ALA A 286 -21.76 3.27 26.13
N LEU A 287 -22.66 4.14 25.66
CA LEU A 287 -22.95 4.32 24.23
C LEU A 287 -21.70 4.73 23.45
N ILE A 288 -20.88 5.65 23.97
CA ILE A 288 -19.63 6.04 23.30
C ILE A 288 -18.62 4.88 23.29
N SER A 289 -18.54 4.08 24.36
CA SER A 289 -17.65 2.91 24.41
C SER A 289 -18.02 1.86 23.38
N GLU A 290 -19.31 1.57 23.21
CA GLU A 290 -19.81 0.61 22.22
C GLU A 290 -19.50 1.04 20.79
N ASN A 291 -19.85 2.29 20.41
CA ASN A 291 -19.56 2.82 19.07
C ASN A 291 -18.05 2.81 18.77
N VAL A 292 -17.20 3.19 19.73
CA VAL A 292 -15.73 3.16 19.58
C VAL A 292 -15.22 1.74 19.30
N LEU A 293 -15.77 0.71 19.97
CA LEU A 293 -15.37 -0.68 19.73
C LEU A 293 -15.79 -1.16 18.34
N GLN A 294 -16.98 -0.79 17.87
CA GLN A 294 -17.46 -1.12 16.53
C GLN A 294 -16.60 -0.46 15.43
N ASP A 295 -16.31 0.84 15.56
CA ASP A 295 -15.43 1.57 14.62
C ASP A 295 -13.99 0.98 14.61
N LEU A 296 -13.44 0.64 15.79
CA LEU A 296 -12.14 -0.02 15.92
C LEU A 296 -12.10 -1.41 15.26
N GLU A 297 -13.17 -2.18 15.35
CA GLU A 297 -13.23 -3.52 14.75
C GLU A 297 -13.33 -3.44 13.22
N MET A 298 -14.23 -2.59 12.69
CA MET A 298 -14.34 -2.33 11.26
C MET A 298 -12.99 -1.87 10.67
N PHE A 299 -12.31 -0.95 11.35
CA PHE A 299 -10.98 -0.49 10.98
C PHE A 299 -9.94 -1.63 10.90
N GLN A 300 -9.91 -2.53 11.89
CA GLN A 300 -8.97 -3.64 11.88
C GLN A 300 -9.23 -4.63 10.74
N ARG A 301 -10.51 -4.91 10.43
CA ARG A 301 -10.91 -5.79 9.31
C ARG A 301 -10.51 -5.21 7.95
N HIS A 302 -10.81 -3.92 7.69
CA HIS A 302 -10.55 -3.31 6.39
C HIS A 302 -9.05 -3.06 6.15
N LYS A 303 -8.33 -2.57 7.18
CA LYS A 303 -6.89 -2.24 7.12
C LYS A 303 -6.05 -3.28 6.37
N GLU A 304 -6.20 -4.58 6.64
CA GLU A 304 -5.35 -5.58 5.98
C GLU A 304 -5.62 -5.67 4.47
N ASN A 305 -6.88 -5.60 4.06
CA ASN A 305 -7.29 -5.57 2.65
C ASN A 305 -6.83 -4.28 1.96
N ASP A 306 -6.94 -3.14 2.64
CA ASP A 306 -6.58 -1.84 2.09
C ASP A 306 -5.06 -1.74 1.89
N PHE A 307 -4.27 -2.18 2.90
CA PHE A 307 -2.81 -2.28 2.78
C PHE A 307 -2.38 -3.28 1.71
N ARG A 308 -3.06 -4.43 1.61
CA ARG A 308 -2.79 -5.41 0.54
C ARG A 308 -3.04 -4.80 -0.84
N THR A 309 -4.15 -4.07 -1.01
CA THR A 309 -4.53 -3.44 -2.29
C THR A 309 -3.54 -2.35 -2.68
N MET A 310 -3.24 -1.40 -1.79
CA MET A 310 -2.31 -0.30 -2.08
C MET A 310 -0.87 -0.79 -2.31
N LEU A 311 -0.43 -1.86 -1.63
CA LEU A 311 0.91 -2.45 -1.86
C LEU A 311 0.98 -3.22 -3.17
N ILE A 312 -0.11 -3.87 -3.61
CA ILE A 312 -0.20 -4.48 -4.95
C ILE A 312 -0.18 -3.40 -6.03
N ALA A 313 -0.88 -2.27 -5.84
CA ALA A 313 -0.81 -1.13 -6.76
C ALA A 313 0.60 -0.56 -6.84
N PHE A 314 1.22 -0.23 -5.69
CA PHE A 314 2.61 0.23 -5.61
C PHE A 314 3.59 -0.70 -6.33
N ALA A 315 3.48 -2.02 -6.11
CA ALA A 315 4.31 -3.01 -6.78
C ALA A 315 4.08 -3.06 -8.30
N LYS A 316 2.81 -3.06 -8.75
CA LYS A 316 2.47 -3.01 -10.19
C LYS A 316 2.98 -1.75 -10.87
N ILE A 317 2.90 -0.60 -10.22
CA ILE A 317 3.39 0.67 -10.75
C ILE A 317 4.91 0.66 -10.91
N HIS A 318 5.65 0.12 -9.94
CA HIS A 318 7.10 -0.07 -10.07
C HIS A 318 7.47 -1.11 -11.13
N ILE A 319 6.73 -2.23 -11.23
CA ILE A 319 6.91 -3.23 -12.28
C ILE A 319 6.69 -2.60 -13.66
N ARG A 320 5.57 -1.91 -13.88
CA ARG A 320 5.28 -1.20 -15.14
C ARG A 320 6.31 -0.11 -15.44
N TYR A 321 6.76 0.65 -14.46
CA TYR A 321 7.83 1.64 -14.65
C TYR A 321 9.14 0.96 -15.09
N CYS A 322 9.53 -0.15 -14.45
CA CYS A 322 10.67 -0.93 -14.88
C CYS A 322 10.46 -1.51 -16.29
N GLU A 323 9.30 -2.12 -16.60
CA GLU A 323 8.97 -2.64 -17.93
C GLU A 323 8.84 -1.54 -19.01
N LYS A 324 8.76 -0.26 -18.63
CA LYS A 324 8.65 0.87 -19.55
C LYS A 324 9.93 1.69 -19.73
N VAL A 325 10.77 1.78 -18.69
CA VAL A 325 12.13 2.32 -18.81
C VAL A 325 13.15 1.24 -19.25
N LEU A 326 12.82 -0.05 -19.08
CA LEU A 326 13.43 -1.18 -19.79
C LEU A 326 12.53 -1.67 -20.94
N GLN A 327 12.23 -0.80 -21.92
CA GLN A 327 11.79 -1.25 -23.25
C GLN A 327 12.99 -1.32 -24.21
N GLU A 328 13.00 -2.08 -25.32
CA GLU A 328 12.36 -3.37 -25.70
C GLU A 328 12.96 -3.78 -27.08
N TRP A 329 12.75 -5.01 -27.60
CA TRP A 329 13.60 -5.83 -28.53
C TRP A 329 14.56 -6.78 -27.78
N TRP A 330 14.53 -6.75 -26.45
CA TRP A 330 15.64 -7.20 -25.62
C TRP A 330 15.12 -8.10 -24.49
N GLY A 331 15.77 -9.25 -24.27
CA GLY A 331 15.38 -10.20 -23.22
C GLY A 331 13.93 -10.71 -23.35
N VAL A 332 13.33 -11.09 -22.22
CA VAL A 332 11.98 -11.70 -22.15
C VAL A 332 10.89 -10.62 -22.06
N ASN A 333 10.59 -9.99 -23.20
CA ASN A 333 9.54 -8.98 -23.33
C ASN A 333 8.12 -9.58 -23.45
N ASP A 334 7.10 -8.72 -23.39
CA ASP A 334 5.69 -9.15 -23.42
C ASP A 334 5.27 -9.83 -24.72
N GLN A 335 5.84 -9.48 -25.88
CA GLN A 335 5.55 -10.20 -27.13
C GLN A 335 6.08 -11.65 -27.07
N ILE A 336 7.27 -11.88 -26.50
CA ILE A 336 7.82 -13.24 -26.33
C ILE A 336 7.09 -14.01 -25.22
N LYS A 337 6.71 -13.36 -24.11
CA LYS A 337 5.80 -13.96 -23.10
C LYS A 337 4.47 -14.39 -23.75
N ALA A 338 3.87 -13.53 -24.57
CA ALA A 338 2.61 -13.80 -25.27
C ALA A 338 2.76 -14.94 -26.30
N HIS A 339 3.83 -14.96 -27.09
CA HIS A 339 4.12 -16.07 -28.01
C HIS A 339 4.30 -17.39 -27.26
N ALA A 340 5.01 -17.39 -26.13
CA ALA A 340 5.22 -18.58 -25.31
C ALA A 340 3.93 -19.12 -24.69
N GLN A 341 3.06 -18.23 -24.21
CA GLN A 341 1.72 -18.58 -23.71
C GLN A 341 0.85 -19.11 -24.86
N ARG A 342 0.83 -18.45 -26.02
CA ARG A 342 0.05 -18.86 -27.20
C ARG A 342 0.44 -20.28 -27.67
N ILE A 343 1.72 -20.64 -27.61
CA ILE A 343 2.20 -22.01 -27.86
C ILE A 343 1.68 -22.97 -26.79
N SER A 344 1.79 -22.63 -25.51
CA SER A 344 1.30 -23.46 -24.39
C SER A 344 -0.20 -23.75 -24.54
N ASP A 345 -1.00 -22.73 -24.81
CA ASP A 345 -2.46 -22.82 -24.92
C ASP A 345 -2.93 -23.66 -26.12
N ASN A 346 -2.20 -23.61 -27.24
CA ASN A 346 -2.58 -24.26 -28.50
C ASN A 346 -1.92 -25.63 -28.73
N THR A 347 -0.96 -26.03 -27.89
CA THR A 347 -0.27 -27.34 -28.00
C THR A 347 -0.29 -28.19 -26.73
N GLY A 348 -0.62 -27.60 -25.57
CA GLY A 348 -0.50 -28.24 -24.26
C GLY A 348 0.94 -28.44 -23.77
N ALA A 349 1.95 -27.96 -24.50
CA ALA A 349 3.35 -28.08 -24.13
C ALA A 349 3.73 -27.08 -23.02
N PHE A 350 4.61 -27.50 -22.10
CA PHE A 350 5.17 -26.62 -21.08
C PHE A 350 6.27 -25.72 -21.69
N THR A 351 5.91 -24.48 -22.05
CA THR A 351 6.86 -23.53 -22.67
C THR A 351 7.76 -22.87 -21.62
N VAL A 352 9.06 -22.80 -21.89
CA VAL A 352 10.05 -22.05 -21.10
C VAL A 352 10.76 -21.04 -22.00
N VAL A 353 10.95 -19.81 -21.51
CA VAL A 353 11.72 -18.76 -22.20
C VAL A 353 13.03 -18.51 -21.43
N PRO A 354 14.20 -18.89 -21.95
CA PRO A 354 15.48 -18.64 -21.30
C PRO A 354 15.97 -17.19 -21.53
N ASP A 355 16.40 -16.55 -20.45
CA ASP A 355 17.11 -15.26 -20.52
C ASP A 355 18.60 -15.46 -20.82
N LEU A 356 18.93 -15.55 -22.11
CA LEU A 356 20.31 -15.66 -22.61
C LEU A 356 21.11 -14.35 -22.47
N TYR A 357 20.47 -13.25 -22.08
CA TYR A 357 21.09 -11.95 -21.90
C TYR A 357 21.37 -11.61 -20.42
N LYS A 358 20.92 -12.43 -19.47
CA LYS A 358 21.25 -12.36 -18.03
C LYS A 358 20.86 -11.01 -17.43
N GLY A 359 19.64 -10.57 -17.72
CA GLY A 359 19.08 -9.28 -17.33
C GLY A 359 19.54 -8.10 -18.20
N LYS A 360 20.41 -8.28 -19.20
CA LYS A 360 20.72 -7.22 -20.16
C LYS A 360 19.52 -6.98 -21.07
N VAL A 361 19.00 -5.77 -20.99
CA VAL A 361 17.91 -5.25 -21.81
C VAL A 361 18.46 -3.96 -22.41
N GLY A 362 18.70 -3.99 -23.71
CA GLY A 362 18.91 -2.77 -24.56
C GLY A 362 16.90 -1.19 -26.12
N LEU A 363 16.09 -0.15 -25.71
CA LEU A 363 15.62 1.14 -26.29
C LEU A 363 15.60 1.39 -27.81
N ASN A 364 16.62 1.00 -28.56
CA ASN A 364 16.76 1.29 -29.98
C ASN A 364 17.38 0.15 -30.78
N ALA A 365 17.18 0.24 -32.10
CA ALA A 365 17.66 -0.71 -33.10
C ALA A 365 19.19 -0.86 -33.17
N GLU A 366 19.94 0.19 -32.87
CA GLU A 366 21.40 0.20 -33.00
C GLU A 366 22.03 -0.57 -31.83
N GLU A 367 21.61 -0.30 -30.60
CA GLU A 367 22.00 -1.08 -29.42
C GLU A 367 21.41 -2.52 -29.43
N ALA A 368 20.23 -2.76 -30.05
CA ALA A 368 19.74 -4.13 -30.30
C ALA A 368 20.63 -4.90 -31.29
N SER A 369 21.15 -4.22 -32.32
CA SER A 369 22.16 -4.77 -33.22
C SER A 369 23.48 -5.04 -32.48
N HIS A 370 23.91 -4.15 -31.57
CA HIS A 370 25.07 -4.38 -30.71
C HIS A 370 24.89 -5.62 -29.82
N LEU A 371 23.74 -5.83 -29.16
CA LEU A 371 23.50 -7.04 -28.38
C LEU A 371 23.55 -8.32 -29.22
N MET A 372 23.01 -8.29 -30.45
CA MET A 372 23.10 -9.42 -31.39
C MET A 372 24.55 -9.69 -31.87
N HIS A 373 25.37 -8.64 -31.98
CA HIS A 373 26.79 -8.74 -32.34
C HIS A 373 27.71 -9.12 -31.15
N GLU A 374 27.36 -8.75 -29.92
CA GLU A 374 28.12 -9.07 -28.70
C GLU A 374 27.74 -10.44 -28.08
N LEU A 375 26.61 -11.03 -28.46
CA LEU A 375 26.23 -12.35 -27.96
C LEU A 375 27.21 -13.42 -28.46
N ASP A 376 27.95 -14.05 -27.54
CA ASP A 376 28.69 -15.27 -27.86
C ASP A 376 27.70 -16.41 -28.09
N TRP A 377 27.42 -16.69 -29.36
CA TRP A 377 26.51 -17.76 -29.78
C TRP A 377 26.94 -19.15 -29.28
N LYS A 378 28.24 -19.40 -29.05
CA LYS A 378 28.70 -20.70 -28.53
C LYS A 378 28.36 -20.84 -27.06
N VAL A 379 28.51 -19.77 -26.27
CA VAL A 379 28.08 -19.72 -24.87
C VAL A 379 26.55 -19.81 -24.77
N ALA A 380 25.82 -19.06 -25.59
CA ALA A 380 24.34 -19.11 -25.63
C ALA A 380 23.82 -20.52 -25.94
N VAL A 381 24.41 -21.21 -26.92
CA VAL A 381 24.04 -22.59 -27.27
C VAL A 381 24.48 -23.61 -26.20
N GLN A 382 25.57 -23.38 -25.46
CA GLN A 382 25.94 -24.20 -24.30
C GLN A 382 24.97 -24.04 -23.12
N GLU A 383 24.48 -22.82 -22.88
CA GLU A 383 23.47 -22.55 -21.83
C GLU A 383 22.11 -23.16 -22.20
N LEU A 384 21.73 -23.11 -23.48
CA LEU A 384 20.58 -23.85 -24.01
C LEU A 384 20.75 -25.38 -23.90
N GLU A 385 21.93 -25.92 -24.25
CA GLU A 385 22.25 -27.35 -24.10
C GLU A 385 22.06 -27.81 -22.65
N GLN A 386 22.58 -27.05 -21.68
CA GLN A 386 22.41 -27.31 -20.24
C GLN A 386 20.93 -27.24 -19.82
N LEU A 387 20.16 -26.27 -20.30
CA LEU A 387 18.72 -26.19 -20.05
C LEU A 387 17.99 -27.44 -20.56
N THR A 388 18.36 -27.98 -21.73
CA THR A 388 17.76 -29.25 -22.21
C THR A 388 18.10 -30.47 -21.35
N VAL A 389 19.18 -30.42 -20.57
CA VAL A 389 19.50 -31.47 -19.58
C VAL A 389 18.66 -31.28 -18.32
N GLN A 390 18.54 -30.05 -17.82
CA GLN A 390 17.74 -29.71 -16.64
C GLN A 390 16.25 -30.04 -16.84
N LEU A 391 15.69 -29.70 -18.01
CA LEU A 391 14.28 -30.01 -18.33
C LEU A 391 14.02 -31.53 -18.38
N ARG A 392 14.95 -32.32 -18.94
CA ARG A 392 14.84 -33.79 -18.93
C ARG A 392 14.94 -34.37 -17.51
N GLN A 393 15.80 -33.81 -16.66
CA GLN A 393 15.86 -34.15 -15.23
C GLN A 393 14.56 -33.78 -14.49
N ALA A 394 13.91 -32.68 -14.86
CA ALA A 394 12.60 -32.27 -14.38
C ALA A 394 11.41 -33.06 -15.00
N LYS A 395 11.68 -34.23 -15.60
CA LYS A 395 10.71 -35.14 -16.25
C LYS A 395 10.04 -34.62 -17.54
N TYR A 396 10.67 -33.72 -18.28
CA TYR A 396 10.28 -33.36 -19.66
C TYR A 396 11.22 -34.03 -20.68
N PRO A 397 10.97 -35.30 -21.08
CA PRO A 397 11.94 -36.09 -21.88
C PRO A 397 12.05 -35.61 -23.33
N GLN A 398 10.92 -35.24 -23.94
CA GLN A 398 10.85 -34.62 -25.26
C GLN A 398 11.00 -33.11 -25.11
N ILE A 399 11.87 -32.52 -25.91
CA ILE A 399 12.11 -31.08 -25.96
C ILE A 399 12.21 -30.68 -27.43
N GLY A 400 11.48 -29.65 -27.83
CA GLY A 400 11.62 -29.00 -29.12
C GLY A 400 11.82 -27.50 -28.93
N THR A 401 12.32 -26.82 -29.96
CA THR A 401 12.58 -25.38 -29.92
C THR A 401 11.79 -24.63 -30.97
N ILE A 402 11.45 -23.38 -30.65
CA ILE A 402 11.06 -22.34 -31.60
C ILE A 402 11.81 -21.07 -31.21
N GLY A 403 12.13 -20.24 -32.19
CA GLY A 403 12.58 -18.89 -31.92
C GLY A 403 12.36 -17.96 -33.10
N PHE A 404 12.40 -16.67 -32.78
CA PHE A 404 12.06 -15.57 -33.69
C PHE A 404 13.30 -14.69 -33.89
N CYS A 405 13.56 -14.23 -35.12
CA CYS A 405 14.78 -13.49 -35.47
C CYS A 405 16.02 -14.26 -34.99
N MET A 406 16.90 -13.65 -34.18
CA MET A 406 18.09 -14.30 -33.59
C MET A 406 17.75 -15.63 -32.89
N GLY A 407 16.61 -15.71 -32.21
CA GLY A 407 16.14 -16.94 -31.57
C GLY A 407 15.88 -18.09 -32.58
N GLY A 408 15.46 -17.76 -33.81
CA GLY A 408 15.27 -18.75 -34.88
C GLY A 408 16.60 -19.32 -35.36
N GLY A 409 17.64 -18.48 -35.44
CA GLY A 409 19.01 -18.93 -35.62
C GLY A 409 19.50 -19.83 -34.47
N LEU A 410 19.27 -19.44 -33.22
CA LEU A 410 19.67 -20.22 -32.03
C LEU A 410 18.93 -21.57 -31.93
N SER A 411 17.65 -21.63 -32.34
CA SER A 411 16.86 -22.87 -32.45
C SER A 411 17.55 -23.88 -33.39
N LEU A 412 17.99 -23.43 -34.57
CA LEU A 412 18.76 -24.26 -35.51
C LEU A 412 20.18 -24.58 -35.00
N ALA A 413 20.87 -23.63 -34.36
CA ALA A 413 22.19 -23.84 -33.81
C ALA A 413 22.20 -24.91 -32.70
N LEU A 414 21.18 -24.92 -31.84
CA LEU A 414 20.97 -25.97 -30.84
C LEU A 414 20.58 -27.30 -31.49
N ALA A 415 19.74 -27.29 -32.54
CA ALA A 415 19.40 -28.49 -33.29
C ALA A 415 20.65 -29.16 -33.90
N SER A 416 21.56 -28.38 -34.52
CA SER A 416 22.86 -28.86 -34.99
C SER A 416 23.71 -29.44 -33.85
N LYS A 417 23.86 -28.67 -32.77
CA LYS A 417 24.68 -29.03 -31.60
C LYS A 417 24.24 -30.32 -30.92
N LEU A 418 22.93 -30.58 -30.86
CA LEU A 418 22.37 -31.78 -30.21
C LEU A 418 22.19 -32.98 -31.16
N ALA A 419 22.43 -32.81 -32.47
CA ALA A 419 22.06 -33.79 -33.51
C ALA A 419 22.75 -35.16 -33.41
N GLU A 420 23.97 -35.20 -32.85
CA GLU A 420 24.76 -36.43 -32.62
C GLU A 420 24.67 -36.95 -31.18
N THR A 421 23.94 -36.25 -30.30
CA THR A 421 23.81 -36.66 -28.89
C THR A 421 22.81 -37.80 -28.73
N LYS A 422 22.81 -38.44 -27.54
CA LYS A 422 21.76 -39.42 -27.17
C LYS A 422 20.37 -38.80 -27.00
N HIS A 423 20.27 -37.46 -26.97
CA HIS A 423 19.05 -36.72 -26.68
C HIS A 423 18.92 -35.51 -27.62
N PRO A 424 18.65 -35.74 -28.92
CA PRO A 424 18.33 -34.68 -29.87
C PRO A 424 17.03 -33.96 -29.50
N LEU A 425 16.67 -32.93 -30.26
CA LEU A 425 15.39 -32.23 -30.15
C LEU A 425 14.31 -33.01 -30.91
N ALA A 426 13.09 -33.04 -30.37
CA ALA A 426 11.94 -33.68 -31.01
C ALA A 426 11.40 -32.87 -32.20
N ALA A 427 11.68 -31.57 -32.24
CA ALA A 427 11.32 -30.63 -33.30
C ALA A 427 12.15 -29.34 -33.17
N ALA A 428 12.47 -28.67 -34.28
CA ALA A 428 13.07 -27.33 -34.27
C ALA A 428 12.37 -26.41 -35.29
N ILE A 429 11.90 -25.26 -34.82
CA ILE A 429 11.27 -24.23 -35.65
C ILE A 429 12.16 -22.99 -35.70
N THR A 430 12.33 -22.41 -36.89
CA THR A 430 12.83 -21.05 -37.05
C THR A 430 11.77 -20.12 -37.64
N CYS A 431 11.61 -18.95 -37.04
CA CYS A 431 10.85 -17.85 -37.61
C CYS A 431 11.81 -16.71 -37.95
N TYR A 432 12.00 -16.47 -39.26
CA TYR A 432 12.80 -15.39 -39.84
C TYR A 432 14.20 -15.24 -39.21
N GLY A 433 14.98 -16.33 -39.20
CA GLY A 433 16.39 -16.30 -38.81
C GLY A 433 17.15 -17.57 -39.20
N THR A 434 18.46 -17.45 -39.38
CA THR A 434 19.40 -18.55 -39.62
C THR A 434 20.65 -18.35 -38.76
N PRO A 435 21.35 -19.42 -38.34
CA PRO A 435 22.57 -19.27 -37.56
C PRO A 435 23.76 -18.83 -38.44
N PRO A 436 24.80 -18.21 -37.87
CA PRO A 436 26.06 -17.96 -38.57
C PRO A 436 26.67 -19.29 -39.06
N GLY A 437 26.66 -19.50 -40.38
CA GLY A 437 27.02 -20.79 -41.02
C GLY A 437 28.52 -21.14 -40.96
N ASP A 438 29.35 -20.20 -40.53
CA ASP A 438 30.76 -20.39 -40.16
C ASP A 438 30.93 -20.91 -38.71
N VAL A 439 29.92 -20.74 -37.86
CA VAL A 439 29.91 -21.19 -36.46
C VAL A 439 29.07 -22.45 -36.25
N PHE A 440 27.93 -22.58 -36.93
CA PHE A 440 27.02 -23.73 -36.82
C PHE A 440 26.61 -24.24 -38.19
N ASP A 441 26.92 -25.51 -38.46
CA ASP A 441 26.53 -26.18 -39.69
C ASP A 441 25.15 -26.87 -39.54
N VAL A 442 24.12 -26.32 -40.18
CA VAL A 442 22.77 -26.91 -40.20
C VAL A 442 22.71 -28.26 -40.92
N ARG A 443 23.72 -28.62 -41.73
CA ARG A 443 23.83 -29.93 -42.38
C ARG A 443 24.19 -31.05 -41.40
N THR A 444 24.49 -30.73 -40.14
CA THR A 444 24.66 -31.73 -39.06
C THR A 444 23.33 -32.19 -38.46
N ILE A 445 22.24 -31.42 -38.62
CA ILE A 445 20.90 -31.77 -38.10
C ILE A 445 20.47 -33.09 -38.71
N THR A 446 20.27 -34.12 -37.87
CA THR A 446 19.91 -35.47 -38.32
C THR A 446 18.40 -35.67 -38.38
N LYS A 447 17.97 -36.77 -39.01
CA LYS A 447 16.56 -37.21 -39.09
C LYS A 447 15.81 -37.34 -37.75
N ALA A 448 16.51 -37.25 -36.61
CA ALA A 448 15.89 -37.25 -35.28
C ALA A 448 15.25 -35.89 -34.92
N THR A 449 15.67 -34.80 -35.57
CA THR A 449 15.13 -33.45 -35.37
C THR A 449 14.47 -32.95 -36.66
N PRO A 450 13.14 -33.08 -36.81
CA PRO A 450 12.37 -32.39 -37.85
C PRO A 450 12.51 -30.86 -37.76
N VAL A 451 12.52 -30.18 -38.91
CA VAL A 451 12.72 -28.72 -39.01
C VAL A 451 11.59 -28.01 -39.74
N GLN A 452 11.05 -26.94 -39.15
CA GLN A 452 10.09 -26.04 -39.80
C GLN A 452 10.65 -24.61 -39.88
N GLY A 453 10.41 -23.92 -41.00
CA GLY A 453 10.87 -22.55 -41.22
C GLY A 453 9.74 -21.61 -41.66
N HIS A 454 9.78 -20.35 -41.23
CA HIS A 454 8.81 -19.32 -41.61
C HIS A 454 9.54 -18.01 -41.99
N PHE A 455 9.56 -17.65 -43.27
CA PHE A 455 10.32 -16.51 -43.79
C PHE A 455 9.46 -15.57 -44.63
N GLY A 456 9.68 -14.26 -44.49
CA GLY A 456 8.98 -13.22 -45.25
C GLY A 456 9.62 -13.00 -46.63
N GLY A 457 8.81 -12.94 -47.69
CA GLY A 457 9.29 -12.71 -49.06
C GLY A 457 9.82 -11.29 -49.31
N LEU A 458 9.43 -10.32 -48.47
CA LEU A 458 9.93 -8.93 -48.49
C LEU A 458 11.01 -8.66 -47.42
N ASP A 459 11.52 -9.69 -46.74
CA ASP A 459 12.61 -9.56 -45.78
C ASP A 459 13.93 -9.19 -46.49
N LYS A 460 14.69 -8.31 -45.85
CA LYS A 460 15.89 -7.66 -46.38
C LYS A 460 17.15 -7.93 -45.54
N MET A 461 17.05 -8.68 -44.43
CA MET A 461 18.20 -9.02 -43.59
C MET A 461 19.09 -10.06 -44.28
N LYS A 462 20.02 -9.55 -45.10
CA LYS A 462 20.84 -10.35 -46.03
C LYS A 462 21.72 -11.38 -45.32
N GLY A 463 21.62 -12.63 -45.78
CA GLY A 463 22.38 -13.75 -45.22
C GLY A 463 21.87 -14.22 -43.86
N PHE A 464 20.71 -13.75 -43.42
CA PHE A 464 20.12 -14.07 -42.12
C PHE A 464 18.66 -14.54 -42.23
N SER A 465 17.81 -13.76 -42.88
CA SER A 465 16.39 -14.11 -43.06
C SER A 465 15.75 -13.59 -44.35
N ASP A 466 16.53 -12.96 -45.23
CA ASP A 466 16.10 -12.69 -46.61
C ASP A 466 15.83 -14.00 -47.39
N PRO A 467 15.06 -13.97 -48.49
CA PRO A 467 14.68 -15.18 -49.23
C PRO A 467 15.86 -16.09 -49.64
N ALA A 468 17.02 -15.51 -49.98
CA ALA A 468 18.19 -16.30 -50.35
C ALA A 468 18.78 -17.10 -49.15
N ALA A 469 18.66 -16.58 -47.93
CA ALA A 469 19.04 -17.32 -46.71
C ALA A 469 18.05 -18.47 -46.42
N ALA A 470 16.75 -18.24 -46.65
CA ALA A 470 15.72 -19.29 -46.52
C ALA A 470 15.90 -20.41 -47.56
N ASP A 471 16.20 -20.06 -48.81
CA ASP A 471 16.49 -21.00 -49.90
C ASP A 471 17.78 -21.80 -49.63
N ALA A 472 18.82 -21.13 -49.10
CA ALA A 472 20.07 -21.78 -48.71
C ALA A 472 19.87 -22.76 -47.53
N LEU A 473 19.10 -22.38 -46.51
CA LEU A 473 18.73 -23.27 -45.40
C LEU A 473 17.98 -24.51 -45.90
N GLU A 474 16.96 -24.33 -46.74
CA GLU A 474 16.17 -25.44 -47.28
C GLU A 474 17.05 -26.41 -48.09
N PHE A 475 17.92 -25.88 -48.96
CA PHE A 475 18.87 -26.68 -49.72
C PHE A 475 19.87 -27.42 -48.82
N GLN A 476 20.39 -26.78 -47.78
CA GLN A 476 21.34 -27.40 -46.84
C GLN A 476 20.68 -28.55 -46.05
N LEU A 477 19.44 -28.39 -45.61
CA LEU A 477 18.69 -29.42 -44.90
C LEU A 477 18.34 -30.61 -45.82
N PHE A 478 17.82 -30.37 -47.04
CA PHE A 478 17.47 -31.45 -47.97
C PHE A 478 18.66 -32.29 -48.44
N ASN A 479 19.87 -31.71 -48.49
CA ASN A 479 21.07 -32.48 -48.82
C ASN A 479 21.48 -33.47 -47.70
N ASN A 480 21.03 -33.29 -46.45
CA ASN A 480 21.26 -34.27 -45.40
C ASN A 480 20.18 -35.36 -45.43
N LYS A 481 20.58 -36.59 -45.78
CA LYS A 481 19.66 -37.66 -46.18
C LYS A 481 18.74 -38.12 -45.05
N GLY A 482 17.52 -37.59 -45.03
CA GLY A 482 16.41 -38.05 -44.20
C GLY A 482 15.88 -37.06 -43.17
N VAL A 483 16.33 -35.79 -43.17
CA VAL A 483 15.70 -34.74 -42.36
C VAL A 483 14.32 -34.43 -42.92
N GLU A 484 13.28 -34.46 -42.08
CA GLU A 484 11.99 -33.86 -42.43
C GLU A 484 12.10 -32.34 -42.25
N ALA A 485 12.22 -31.62 -43.37
CA ALA A 485 12.36 -30.16 -43.40
C ALA A 485 11.24 -29.52 -44.23
N THR A 486 10.68 -28.38 -43.78
CA THR A 486 9.66 -27.62 -44.52
C THR A 486 9.82 -26.12 -44.28
N ILE A 487 10.21 -25.35 -45.30
CA ILE A 487 10.48 -23.91 -45.19
C ILE A 487 9.37 -23.09 -45.88
N TYR A 488 8.41 -22.61 -45.10
CA TYR A 488 7.34 -21.75 -45.58
C TYR A 488 7.83 -20.33 -45.89
N ARG A 489 7.46 -19.85 -47.07
CA ARG A 489 7.75 -18.50 -47.57
C ARG A 489 6.44 -17.75 -47.70
N TYR A 490 6.41 -16.51 -47.23
CA TYR A 490 5.21 -15.66 -47.17
C TYR A 490 5.42 -14.41 -48.03
N PRO A 491 5.00 -14.41 -49.31
CA PRO A 491 5.52 -13.49 -50.33
C PRO A 491 5.48 -12.01 -49.95
N ASP A 492 4.35 -11.53 -49.45
CA ASP A 492 4.10 -10.11 -49.16
C ASP A 492 4.49 -9.69 -47.74
N GLN A 493 5.23 -10.52 -46.99
CA GLN A 493 5.56 -10.27 -45.59
C GLN A 493 7.01 -9.82 -45.40
N GLY A 494 7.21 -8.81 -44.56
CA GLY A 494 8.53 -8.35 -44.13
C GLY A 494 9.06 -9.12 -42.91
N HIS A 495 10.17 -8.63 -42.34
CA HIS A 495 10.72 -9.20 -41.11
C HIS A 495 9.75 -9.04 -39.92
N ALA A 496 9.82 -9.97 -38.96
CA ALA A 496 9.02 -10.00 -37.74
C ALA A 496 7.48 -10.01 -37.93
N PHE A 497 6.99 -10.53 -39.06
CA PHE A 497 5.54 -10.54 -39.39
C PHE A 497 4.64 -11.30 -38.40
N LEU A 498 5.19 -12.18 -37.55
CA LEU A 498 4.42 -12.89 -36.51
C LEU A 498 4.07 -12.02 -35.29
N ASN A 499 4.64 -10.82 -35.17
CA ASN A 499 4.41 -9.91 -34.04
C ASN A 499 3.21 -8.98 -34.30
N ASP A 500 2.38 -8.79 -33.27
CA ASP A 500 1.05 -8.17 -33.36
C ASP A 500 0.68 -7.20 -32.22
N ASN A 501 1.55 -7.03 -31.22
CA ASN A 501 1.41 -5.95 -30.25
C ASN A 501 1.75 -4.58 -30.91
N GLU A 502 1.19 -3.51 -30.37
CA GLU A 502 1.26 -2.18 -31.01
C GLU A 502 2.69 -1.63 -31.08
N TRP A 503 3.46 -1.76 -29.99
CA TRP A 503 4.85 -1.31 -29.93
C TRP A 503 5.73 -2.04 -30.97
N SER A 504 5.61 -3.35 -31.14
CA SER A 504 6.45 -4.09 -32.10
C SER A 504 6.09 -3.76 -33.55
N ILE A 505 4.82 -3.44 -33.83
CA ILE A 505 4.36 -2.91 -35.11
C ILE A 505 4.99 -1.53 -35.37
N GLU A 506 5.02 -0.64 -34.38
CA GLU A 506 5.70 0.66 -34.50
C GLU A 506 7.19 0.48 -34.81
N GLN A 507 7.88 -0.43 -34.11
CA GLN A 507 9.30 -0.69 -34.36
C GLN A 507 9.57 -1.27 -35.76
N ARG A 508 8.72 -2.19 -36.24
CA ARG A 508 8.80 -2.69 -37.62
C ARG A 508 8.63 -1.55 -38.65
N LYS A 509 7.84 -0.50 -38.34
CA LYS A 509 7.73 0.73 -39.15
C LYS A 509 8.94 1.66 -39.02
N VAL A 510 9.55 1.78 -37.84
CA VAL A 510 10.79 2.56 -37.63
C VAL A 510 11.93 1.97 -38.45
N LEU A 511 12.12 0.65 -38.38
CA LEU A 511 13.14 -0.10 -39.11
C LEU A 511 12.91 -0.24 -40.63
N GLY A 512 11.75 0.17 -41.15
CA GLY A 512 11.42 0.03 -42.57
C GLY A 512 11.21 -1.42 -43.02
N PHE A 513 10.90 -2.33 -42.09
CA PHE A 513 10.50 -3.71 -42.38
C PHE A 513 9.08 -3.79 -42.98
N ILE A 514 8.29 -2.72 -42.83
CA ILE A 514 6.93 -2.51 -43.36
C ILE A 514 6.74 -1.02 -43.69
N ASP A 515 5.74 -0.67 -44.50
CA ASP A 515 5.37 0.73 -44.75
C ASP A 515 4.81 1.38 -43.47
N LYS A 516 5.20 2.63 -43.21
CA LYS A 516 4.75 3.41 -42.05
C LYS A 516 3.21 3.61 -42.04
N LYS A 517 2.57 3.59 -43.22
CA LYS A 517 1.12 3.72 -43.42
C LYS A 517 0.33 2.42 -43.35
N ALA A 518 0.97 1.24 -43.37
CA ALA A 518 0.27 -0.04 -43.26
C ALA A 518 -0.40 -0.22 -41.88
N ASP A 519 -1.38 -1.10 -41.78
CA ASP A 519 -1.93 -1.58 -40.50
C ASP A 519 -1.67 -3.10 -40.38
N PRO A 520 -0.43 -3.54 -40.06
CA PRO A 520 -0.08 -4.96 -40.05
C PRO A 520 -0.93 -5.76 -39.06
N LYS A 521 -1.44 -5.12 -38.01
CA LYS A 521 -2.31 -5.77 -37.00
C LYS A 521 -3.52 -6.40 -37.67
N LYS A 522 -4.06 -5.73 -38.71
CA LYS A 522 -5.16 -6.18 -39.55
C LYS A 522 -4.69 -6.83 -40.85
N ASP A 523 -3.82 -6.15 -41.59
CA ASP A 523 -3.41 -6.50 -42.97
C ASP A 523 -2.66 -7.85 -43.04
N GLU A 524 -1.85 -8.17 -42.02
CA GLU A 524 -1.10 -9.43 -41.94
C GLU A 524 -1.84 -10.53 -41.15
N GLN A 525 -3.04 -10.27 -40.60
CA GLN A 525 -3.67 -11.16 -39.61
C GLN A 525 -3.89 -12.58 -40.13
N SER A 526 -4.48 -12.73 -41.32
CA SER A 526 -4.73 -14.04 -41.93
C SER A 526 -3.44 -14.82 -42.22
N VAL A 527 -2.33 -14.10 -42.48
CA VAL A 527 -1.02 -14.68 -42.75
C VAL A 527 -0.34 -15.11 -41.45
N ARG A 528 -0.46 -14.33 -40.38
CA ARG A 528 -0.04 -14.72 -39.02
C ARG A 528 -0.79 -15.95 -38.53
N ASP A 529 -2.11 -15.98 -38.64
CA ASP A 529 -2.91 -17.10 -38.13
C ASP A 529 -2.70 -18.38 -38.95
N LEU A 530 -2.40 -18.27 -40.26
CA LEU A 530 -1.93 -19.39 -41.10
C LEU A 530 -0.51 -19.86 -40.71
N ALA A 531 0.38 -18.97 -40.28
CA ALA A 531 1.71 -19.34 -39.82
C ALA A 531 1.66 -19.99 -38.43
N TRP A 532 0.85 -19.47 -37.52
CA TRP A 532 0.64 -20.02 -36.19
C TRP A 532 -0.02 -21.39 -36.20
N SER A 533 -1.04 -21.61 -37.03
CA SER A 533 -1.67 -22.94 -37.17
C SER A 533 -0.67 -24.01 -37.63
N ARG A 534 0.21 -23.69 -38.60
CA ARG A 534 1.31 -24.58 -39.03
C ARG A 534 2.32 -24.90 -37.92
N ILE A 535 2.61 -23.94 -37.04
CA ILE A 535 3.49 -24.11 -35.87
C ILE A 535 2.85 -25.08 -34.85
N TYR A 536 1.56 -24.91 -34.54
CA TYR A 536 0.86 -25.79 -33.60
C TYR A 536 0.69 -27.20 -34.16
N GLU A 537 0.34 -27.33 -35.44
CA GLU A 537 0.21 -28.63 -36.13
C GLU A 537 1.53 -29.41 -36.09
N PHE A 538 2.65 -28.74 -36.38
CA PHE A 538 3.98 -29.34 -36.39
C PHE A 538 4.43 -29.79 -34.99
N PHE A 539 4.32 -28.92 -33.97
CA PHE A 539 4.63 -29.33 -32.59
C PHE A 539 3.70 -30.46 -32.12
N SER A 540 2.39 -30.37 -32.36
CA SER A 540 1.43 -31.42 -31.98
C SER A 540 1.79 -32.76 -32.63
N ARG A 541 2.12 -32.76 -33.93
CA ARG A 541 2.52 -33.96 -34.68
C ARG A 541 3.82 -34.60 -34.14
N HIS A 542 4.80 -33.81 -33.73
CA HIS A 542 6.11 -34.33 -33.32
C HIS A 542 6.24 -34.63 -31.82
N PHE A 543 5.42 -34.02 -30.95
CA PHE A 543 5.34 -34.40 -29.53
C PHE A 543 4.38 -35.57 -29.27
N SER A 544 3.21 -35.63 -29.93
CA SER A 544 2.21 -36.68 -29.68
C SER A 544 2.66 -38.11 -30.04
N GLY A 545 3.76 -38.26 -30.78
CA GLY A 545 4.27 -39.55 -31.26
C GLY A 545 4.80 -40.52 -30.20
N HIS A 546 4.71 -40.22 -28.90
CA HIS A 546 5.00 -41.17 -27.80
C HIS A 546 3.92 -41.11 -26.72
N HIS A 547 2.73 -41.66 -26.99
CA HIS A 547 1.90 -42.18 -25.91
C HIS A 547 2.71 -43.26 -25.18
N VAL A 548 3.01 -43.04 -23.91
CA VAL A 548 3.55 -44.10 -23.04
C VAL A 548 2.40 -45.08 -22.76
N GLU A 549 2.46 -46.26 -23.36
CA GLU A 549 1.54 -47.34 -23.05
C GLU A 549 1.74 -47.78 -21.59
N GLY A 550 0.68 -47.64 -20.78
CA GLY A 550 0.50 -48.38 -19.53
C GLY A 550 1.55 -48.21 -18.43
N ILE A 551 1.36 -47.20 -17.57
CA ILE A 551 1.46 -47.44 -16.12
C ILE A 551 0.14 -46.97 -15.50
N GLU A 552 -0.65 -47.93 -15.02
CA GLU A 552 -1.76 -47.67 -14.11
C GLU A 552 -1.23 -47.47 -12.67
N GLN A 553 -2.04 -46.75 -11.88
CA GLN A 553 -2.11 -46.77 -10.42
C GLN A 553 -1.01 -46.08 -9.55
N ASP A 554 -1.57 -45.38 -8.57
CA ASP A 554 -1.13 -45.10 -7.20
C ASP A 554 -0.05 -44.03 -6.85
N VAL A 555 -0.51 -43.16 -5.93
CA VAL A 555 0.14 -42.09 -5.13
C VAL A 555 0.54 -40.81 -5.86
#